data_AF-A0A7R9BAJ9-F1
#
_entry.id   AF-A0A7R9BAJ9-F1
#
_cell.length_a   1.000
_cell.length_b   1.000
_cell.length_c   1.000
_cell.angle_alpha   90.00
_cell.angle_beta   90.00
_cell.angle_gamma   90.00
#
_symmetry.space_group_name_H-M   'P 1'
#
loop_
_entity.id
_entity.type
_entity.pdbx_description
1 polymer ?
#
loop_
_entity_poly.entity_id
_entity_poly.type
_entity_poly.pdbx_seq_one_letter_code
_entity_poly.pdbx_strand_id
1 'polypeptide(L)'
;RETWSRRLLQRKVRNYEEDVELLERDIVRKVAPEKGMQVVKLGGPVYRIGVGGGAASSVEVQGDNKAELDFGAVQRGDAEMEQKLHRVIRACLERGADNPILSIHDQGAGGNGNVLKELVEPAGAVIFSRRFPLGDPTISTLELWGAEYQENDAMLCRPGDVPLIKQIGHRERCPVNIVGVVLDNGKNAHHVDTMPIMPQVVLSEEEDDNELKYLDGSYVKQGVRHPVDLELELVLGSMPQKVFHLDRKPVIVTSLTLPASLSVLQALDLVLRLPSVSSKRYLTNKVDRCVTGLVAQQQCVGPLHTPLADVAVTALSHLSLEGVATAIGEQPIKGLIDPAAGARMTVAESLSNLVFATISDLKDVKCSGNWMWAAKLPGEGAALYDACVAMCDVMSQLGVAVDGGKDSLSMAARVGKDTIKAP
;
A
#
# COMPACT_ATOMS: atom_id res chain seq x y z
N ARG A 1 0.11 -5.13 -37.38
CA ARG A 1 0.40 -5.79 -36.08
C ARG A 1 1.44 -5.00 -35.26
N GLU A 2 2.49 -4.42 -35.87
CA GLU A 2 3.48 -3.57 -35.16
C GLU A 2 2.95 -2.26 -34.56
N THR A 3 1.88 -1.68 -35.10
CA THR A 3 1.29 -0.42 -34.60
C THR A 3 0.43 -0.61 -33.34
N TRP A 4 -0.18 -1.79 -33.16
CA TRP A 4 -0.98 -2.11 -31.98
C TRP A 4 -0.10 -2.48 -30.78
N SER A 5 1.00 -3.22 -30.99
CA SER A 5 1.93 -3.56 -29.92
C SER A 5 2.63 -2.32 -29.34
N ARG A 6 3.05 -1.36 -30.19
CA ARG A 6 3.63 -0.08 -29.73
C ARG A 6 2.65 0.77 -28.90
N ARG A 7 1.36 0.79 -29.26
CA ARG A 7 0.32 1.54 -28.51
C ARG A 7 -0.07 0.89 -27.17
N LEU A 8 0.12 -0.42 -27.01
CA LEU A 8 -0.10 -1.14 -25.74
C LEU A 8 1.12 -1.02 -24.80
N LEU A 9 2.34 -1.06 -25.36
CA LEU A 9 3.60 -0.95 -24.61
C LEU A 9 3.87 0.44 -24.02
N GLN A 10 3.13 1.48 -24.43
CA GLN A 10 3.32 2.87 -24.01
C GLN A 10 2.16 3.40 -23.15
N ARG A 11 1.34 2.51 -22.57
CA ARG A 11 0.25 2.87 -21.67
C ARG A 11 0.63 2.58 -20.23
N LYS A 12 0.18 3.43 -19.31
CA LYS A 12 0.20 3.10 -17.89
C LYS A 12 -0.72 1.91 -17.66
N VAL A 13 -0.18 0.85 -17.06
CA VAL A 13 -0.90 -0.41 -16.80
C VAL A 13 -1.43 -0.40 -15.37
N ARG A 14 -2.61 -0.98 -15.16
CA ARG A 14 -3.13 -1.26 -13.82
C ARG A 14 -2.46 -2.55 -13.32
N ASN A 15 -1.68 -2.45 -12.25
CA ASN A 15 -1.20 -3.58 -11.48
C ASN A 15 -1.78 -3.47 -10.08
N TYR A 16 -2.32 -4.56 -9.55
CA TYR A 16 -3.11 -4.56 -8.33
C TYR A 16 -2.90 -5.87 -7.57
N GLU A 17 -2.79 -5.75 -6.25
CA GLU A 17 -2.53 -6.81 -5.30
C GLU A 17 -3.35 -6.52 -4.05
N GLU A 18 -3.97 -7.55 -3.48
CA GLU A 18 -4.74 -7.50 -2.24
C GLU A 18 -4.59 -8.84 -1.55
N ASP A 19 -4.56 -8.77 -0.22
CA ASP A 19 -4.42 -9.92 0.64
C ASP A 19 -5.43 -9.86 1.79
N VAL A 20 -5.69 -11.03 2.37
CA VAL A 20 -6.48 -11.15 3.60
C VAL A 20 -5.69 -11.99 4.58
N GLU A 21 -5.52 -11.43 5.77
CA GLU A 21 -4.81 -12.06 6.88
C GLU A 21 -5.70 -12.14 8.12
N LEU A 22 -5.27 -12.96 9.08
CA LEU A 22 -5.96 -13.17 10.34
C LEU A 22 -5.14 -12.59 11.49
N LEU A 23 -5.80 -11.81 12.32
CA LEU A 23 -5.21 -11.18 13.49
C LEU A 23 -6.08 -11.42 14.71
N GLU A 24 -5.46 -11.68 15.87
CA GLU A 24 -6.18 -11.76 17.12
C GLU A 24 -6.78 -10.40 17.50
N ARG A 25 -8.00 -10.41 18.06
CA ARG A 25 -8.75 -9.19 18.36
C ARG A 25 -8.01 -8.24 19.32
N ASP A 26 -7.25 -8.80 20.26
CA ASP A 26 -6.62 -8.03 21.34
C ASP A 26 -5.39 -7.24 20.88
N ILE A 27 -4.89 -7.50 19.66
CA ILE A 27 -3.71 -6.85 19.08
C ILE A 27 -4.04 -5.94 17.88
N VAL A 28 -5.33 -5.66 17.64
CA VAL A 28 -5.79 -4.75 16.57
C VAL A 28 -5.39 -3.29 16.83
N ARG A 29 -5.18 -2.91 18.09
CA ARG A 29 -4.85 -1.54 18.47
C ARG A 29 -3.35 -1.35 18.66
N LYS A 30 -2.77 -0.43 17.90
CA LYS A 30 -1.39 0.03 18.10
C LYS A 30 -1.29 0.87 19.37
N VAL A 31 -0.19 0.72 20.10
CA VAL A 31 0.16 1.54 21.26
C VAL A 31 0.79 2.84 20.77
N ALA A 32 0.37 3.96 21.35
CA ALA A 32 0.93 5.28 21.02
C ALA A 32 2.41 5.37 21.45
N PRO A 33 3.23 6.15 20.73
CA PRO A 33 4.63 6.34 21.09
C PRO A 33 4.79 7.05 22.44
N GLU A 34 5.64 6.49 23.30
CA GLU A 34 5.99 7.07 24.61
C GLU A 34 7.51 7.25 24.73
N LYS A 35 7.92 8.26 25.51
CA LYS A 35 9.32 8.58 25.75
C LYS A 35 10.12 7.34 26.17
N GLY A 36 11.26 7.13 25.53
CA GLY A 36 12.16 6.02 25.82
C GLY A 36 11.82 4.71 25.12
N MET A 37 10.66 4.60 24.44
CA MET A 37 10.41 3.49 23.52
C MET A 37 11.50 3.46 22.44
N GLN A 38 11.92 2.27 22.07
CA GLN A 38 12.98 2.05 21.08
C GLN A 38 12.37 2.00 19.69
N VAL A 39 12.97 2.72 18.75
CA VAL A 39 12.60 2.71 17.33
C VAL A 39 13.44 1.66 16.63
N VAL A 40 12.79 0.66 16.05
CA VAL A 40 13.45 -0.54 15.51
C VAL A 40 13.12 -0.71 14.05
N LYS A 41 14.14 -0.95 13.21
CA LYS A 41 14.00 -1.40 11.83
C LYS A 41 14.17 -2.91 11.74
N LEU A 42 13.19 -3.57 11.11
CA LEU A 42 13.20 -4.99 10.79
C LEU A 42 13.36 -5.14 9.27
N GLY A 43 14.27 -6.00 8.82
CA GLY A 43 14.39 -6.32 7.39
C GLY A 43 15.78 -6.10 6.79
N GLY A 44 15.83 -6.06 5.46
CA GLY A 44 17.06 -5.97 4.68
C GLY A 44 17.83 -4.65 4.84
N PRO A 45 19.12 -4.60 4.44
CA PRO A 45 19.91 -3.38 4.54
C PRO A 45 19.45 -2.31 3.55
N VAL A 46 19.84 -1.06 3.81
CA VAL A 46 19.48 0.09 2.97
C VAL A 46 20.16 -0.03 1.60
N TYR A 47 19.40 0.14 0.52
CA TYR A 47 19.90 0.24 -0.85
C TYR A 47 19.35 1.50 -1.55
N ARG A 48 20.09 2.01 -2.54
CA ARG A 48 19.65 3.11 -3.41
C ARG A 48 18.56 2.63 -4.38
N ILE A 49 17.35 2.45 -3.88
CA ILE A 49 16.17 2.01 -4.64
C ILE A 49 15.06 3.04 -4.46
N GLY A 50 14.35 3.39 -5.54
CA GLY A 50 13.14 4.21 -5.44
C GLY A 50 13.34 5.63 -4.91
N VAL A 51 14.56 6.18 -4.92
CA VAL A 51 14.82 7.53 -4.42
C VAL A 51 14.02 8.54 -5.25
N GLY A 52 12.98 9.13 -4.65
CA GLY A 52 12.06 10.06 -5.33
C GLY A 52 10.89 9.41 -6.09
N GLY A 53 10.65 8.10 -5.94
CA GLY A 53 9.59 7.35 -6.63
C GLY A 53 8.18 7.90 -6.37
N GLY A 54 7.87 8.28 -5.13
CA GLY A 54 6.61 8.94 -4.77
C GLY A 54 6.30 10.20 -5.59
N ALA A 55 7.31 11.02 -5.89
CA ALA A 55 7.15 12.22 -6.73
C ALA A 55 6.98 11.88 -8.22
N ALA A 56 7.69 10.87 -8.73
CA ALA A 56 7.61 10.43 -10.12
C ALA A 56 6.25 9.82 -10.48
N SER A 57 5.60 9.13 -9.53
CA SER A 57 4.26 8.54 -9.74
C SER A 57 3.11 9.57 -9.83
N SER A 58 3.35 10.78 -9.31
CA SER A 58 2.36 11.86 -9.16
C SER A 58 2.28 12.84 -10.34
N VAL A 59 3.15 12.69 -11.33
CA VAL A 59 3.21 13.54 -12.54
C VAL A 59 1.94 13.37 -13.38
N GLU A 60 1.43 14.49 -13.91
CA GLU A 60 0.13 14.58 -14.59
C GLU A 60 -0.01 13.68 -15.82
N VAL A 61 1.05 13.56 -16.63
CA VAL A 61 1.10 12.65 -17.77
C VAL A 61 2.52 12.11 -17.88
N GLN A 62 2.69 10.78 -17.79
CA GLN A 62 3.99 10.14 -17.98
C GLN A 62 4.33 10.02 -19.48
N GLY A 63 5.60 10.17 -19.87
CA GLY A 63 6.07 9.94 -21.26
C GLY A 63 6.81 11.10 -21.94
N ASP A 64 6.92 12.28 -21.29
CA ASP A 64 7.71 13.42 -21.81
C ASP A 64 9.18 13.44 -21.37
N ASN A 65 9.59 12.47 -20.53
CA ASN A 65 10.96 12.40 -20.08
C ASN A 65 11.88 12.05 -21.26
N LYS A 66 12.94 12.84 -21.44
CA LYS A 66 14.08 12.46 -22.28
C LYS A 66 14.53 11.06 -21.86
N ALA A 67 15.07 10.30 -22.80
CA ALA A 67 15.55 8.92 -22.64
C ALA A 67 16.68 8.70 -21.59
N GLU A 68 16.86 9.60 -20.63
CA GLU A 68 17.46 9.26 -19.35
C GLU A 68 16.58 8.18 -18.72
N LEU A 69 17.12 6.97 -18.70
CA LEU A 69 16.50 5.79 -18.14
C LEU A 69 16.00 6.14 -16.73
N ASP A 70 14.69 6.02 -16.48
CA ASP A 70 14.08 6.24 -15.18
C ASP A 70 14.46 5.09 -14.23
N PHE A 71 15.73 5.04 -13.85
CA PHE A 71 16.27 4.03 -12.94
C PHE A 71 15.64 4.12 -11.56
N GLY A 72 15.14 5.30 -11.17
CA GLY A 72 14.41 5.50 -9.92
C GLY A 72 13.09 4.73 -9.88
N ALA A 73 12.48 4.44 -11.03
CA ALA A 73 11.25 3.64 -11.12
C ALA A 73 11.50 2.11 -11.08
N VAL A 74 12.76 1.65 -11.12
CA VAL A 74 13.08 0.22 -11.06
C VAL A 74 13.08 -0.24 -9.60
N GLN A 75 12.13 -1.11 -9.26
CA GLN A 75 12.02 -1.73 -7.94
C GLN A 75 12.77 -3.06 -7.88
N ARG A 76 13.10 -3.51 -6.66
CA ARG A 76 13.75 -4.80 -6.40
C ARG A 76 13.15 -5.42 -5.14
N GLY A 77 12.47 -6.54 -5.31
CA GLY A 77 11.98 -7.35 -4.21
C GLY A 77 12.87 -8.55 -3.89
N ASP A 78 12.82 -8.99 -2.64
CA ASP A 78 13.45 -10.16 -2.05
C ASP A 78 12.45 -10.89 -1.13
N ALA A 79 11.54 -11.66 -1.72
CA ALA A 79 10.48 -12.36 -0.99
C ALA A 79 11.00 -13.30 0.13
N GLU A 80 12.26 -13.72 0.08
CA GLU A 80 12.86 -14.52 1.16
C GLU A 80 13.17 -13.68 2.40
N MET A 81 13.57 -12.42 2.22
CA MET A 81 13.72 -11.46 3.32
C MET A 81 12.38 -11.13 3.95
N GLU A 82 11.35 -10.87 3.15
CA GLU A 82 9.99 -10.62 3.64
C GLU A 82 9.47 -11.81 4.45
N GLN A 83 9.71 -13.03 3.97
CA GLN A 83 9.34 -14.26 4.67
C GLN A 83 10.03 -14.38 6.04
N LYS A 84 11.30 -13.96 6.17
CA LYS A 84 12.02 -13.91 7.45
C LYS A 84 11.47 -12.83 8.38
N LEU A 85 11.20 -11.64 7.84
CA LEU A 85 10.58 -10.54 8.57
C LEU A 85 9.23 -10.98 9.14
N HIS A 86 8.37 -11.58 8.31
CA HIS A 86 7.08 -12.12 8.73
C HIS A 86 7.21 -13.19 9.82
N ARG A 87 8.23 -14.06 9.76
CA ARG A 87 8.51 -15.03 10.85
C ARG A 87 8.87 -14.33 12.17
N VAL A 88 9.58 -13.20 12.14
CA VAL A 88 9.84 -12.39 13.34
C VAL A 88 8.55 -11.82 13.91
N ILE A 89 7.73 -11.18 13.07
CA ILE A 89 6.43 -10.62 13.49
C ILE A 89 5.58 -11.73 14.11
N ARG A 90 5.40 -12.84 13.40
CA ARG A 90 4.61 -13.97 13.88
C ARG A 90 5.12 -14.51 15.21
N ALA A 91 6.43 -14.67 15.38
CA ALA A 91 7.03 -15.13 16.63
C ALA A 91 6.81 -14.17 17.80
N CYS A 92 6.70 -12.87 17.55
CA CYS A 92 6.32 -11.88 18.55
C CYS A 92 4.82 -11.96 18.88
N LEU A 93 3.96 -12.06 17.87
CA LEU A 93 2.50 -12.14 18.03
C LEU A 93 2.06 -13.41 18.76
N GLU A 94 2.66 -14.57 18.46
CA GLU A 94 2.35 -15.86 19.10
C GLU A 94 2.70 -15.90 20.60
N ARG A 95 3.28 -14.82 21.16
CA ARG A 95 3.49 -14.65 22.61
C ARG A 95 2.26 -14.09 23.33
N GLY A 96 1.22 -13.69 22.62
CA GLY A 96 0.00 -13.12 23.19
C GLY A 96 0.29 -11.87 24.03
N ALA A 97 -0.01 -11.93 25.33
CA ALA A 97 0.19 -10.80 26.25
C ALA A 97 1.65 -10.33 26.38
N ASP A 98 2.62 -11.21 26.11
CA ASP A 98 4.06 -10.91 26.14
C ASP A 98 4.60 -10.49 24.76
N ASN A 99 3.74 -9.99 23.87
CA ASN A 99 4.15 -9.46 22.57
C ASN A 99 5.02 -8.20 22.75
N PRO A 100 6.28 -8.20 22.29
CA PRO A 100 7.18 -7.04 22.43
C PRO A 100 6.89 -5.91 21.43
N ILE A 101 6.05 -6.15 20.42
CA ILE A 101 5.68 -5.16 19.41
C ILE A 101 4.56 -4.27 19.97
N LEU A 102 4.86 -2.98 20.16
CA LEU A 102 3.90 -1.99 20.64
C LEU A 102 3.17 -1.33 19.47
N SER A 103 3.89 -1.05 18.40
CA SER A 103 3.37 -0.50 17.15
C SER A 103 4.30 -0.95 16.03
N ILE A 104 3.77 -1.22 14.84
CA ILE A 104 4.54 -1.59 13.65
C ILE A 104 3.94 -0.89 12.43
N HIS A 105 4.79 -0.54 11.47
CA HIS A 105 4.44 0.14 10.24
C HIS A 105 5.34 -0.33 9.11
N ASP A 106 4.75 -0.60 7.95
CA ASP A 106 5.47 -0.97 6.73
C ASP A 106 6.25 0.21 6.16
N GLN A 107 7.38 -0.07 5.51
CA GLN A 107 8.09 0.94 4.73
C GLN A 107 7.69 0.86 3.25
N GLY A 108 6.95 1.86 2.80
CA GLY A 108 6.62 2.06 1.39
C GLY A 108 7.21 3.35 0.82
N ALA A 109 6.36 4.12 0.15
CA ALA A 109 6.72 5.36 -0.52
C ALA A 109 7.30 6.40 0.46
N GLY A 110 8.37 7.08 0.04
CA GLY A 110 9.09 8.03 0.90
C GLY A 110 10.03 7.39 1.94
N GLY A 111 10.10 6.05 2.01
CA GLY A 111 11.14 5.33 2.74
C GLY A 111 11.13 5.58 4.26
N ASN A 112 12.33 5.59 4.85
CA ASN A 112 12.54 5.88 6.28
C ASN A 112 11.90 7.20 6.70
N GLY A 113 11.97 8.22 5.84
CA GLY A 113 11.40 9.54 6.09
C GLY A 113 9.89 9.59 6.11
N ASN A 114 9.19 8.53 5.68
CA ASN A 114 7.75 8.39 5.88
C ASN A 114 7.43 7.49 7.07
N VAL A 115 7.89 6.25 7.02
CA VAL A 115 7.54 5.24 8.04
C VAL A 115 7.95 5.66 9.44
N LEU A 116 9.14 6.27 9.62
CA LEU A 116 9.63 6.61 10.95
C LEU A 116 8.92 7.82 11.55
N LYS A 117 8.50 8.81 10.74
CA LYS A 117 7.77 9.97 11.26
C LYS A 117 6.33 9.60 11.63
N GLU A 118 5.66 8.77 10.83
CA GLU A 118 4.31 8.29 11.11
C GLU A 118 4.29 7.36 12.32
N LEU A 119 5.29 6.49 12.47
CA LEU A 119 5.40 5.57 13.61
C LEU A 119 5.53 6.29 14.96
N VAL A 120 6.24 7.43 14.98
CA VAL A 120 6.55 8.16 16.22
C VAL A 120 5.62 9.37 16.45
N GLU A 121 4.64 9.58 15.58
CA GLU A 121 3.60 10.59 15.80
C GLU A 121 2.66 10.13 16.94
N PRO A 122 2.32 11.00 17.92
CA PRO A 122 2.60 12.44 18.00
C PRO A 122 3.79 12.83 18.91
N ALA A 123 4.67 11.89 19.29
CA ALA A 123 5.71 12.14 20.28
C ALA A 123 7.01 12.72 19.69
N GLY A 124 7.41 12.26 18.50
CA GLY A 124 8.73 12.54 17.94
C GLY A 124 9.80 11.54 18.37
N ALA A 125 10.96 11.59 17.71
CA ALA A 125 12.06 10.67 17.96
C ALA A 125 13.40 11.26 17.47
N VAL A 126 14.49 10.79 18.07
CA VAL A 126 15.81 10.87 17.44
C VAL A 126 16.11 9.56 16.73
N ILE A 127 16.57 9.67 15.48
CA ILE A 127 16.99 8.57 14.62
C ILE A 127 18.48 8.76 14.31
N PHE A 128 19.28 7.70 14.43
CA PHE A 128 20.72 7.72 14.20
C PHE A 128 21.03 7.08 12.85
N SER A 129 21.52 7.88 11.90
CA SER A 129 21.81 7.40 10.53
C SER A 129 22.85 6.27 10.51
N ARG A 130 23.80 6.32 11.46
CA ARG A 130 24.90 5.34 11.59
C ARG A 130 24.45 3.96 12.09
N ARG A 131 23.24 3.86 12.64
CA ARG A 131 22.67 2.58 13.14
C ARG A 131 21.95 1.77 12.06
N PHE A 132 21.87 2.30 10.84
CA PHE A 132 21.32 1.57 9.70
C PHE A 132 22.40 0.73 9.02
N PRO A 133 22.16 -0.57 8.78
CA PRO A 133 23.05 -1.37 7.96
C PRO A 133 22.90 -0.93 6.49
N LEU A 134 24.02 -0.53 5.89
CA LEU A 134 24.05 -0.13 4.48
C LEU A 134 24.41 -1.33 3.61
N GLY A 135 23.60 -1.57 2.57
CA GLY A 135 23.89 -2.56 1.54
C GLY A 135 24.88 -2.03 0.49
N ASP A 136 25.03 -0.70 0.42
CA ASP A 136 26.04 0.02 -0.37
C ASP A 136 26.68 1.10 0.54
N PRO A 137 27.99 1.06 0.79
CA PRO A 137 28.66 2.01 1.67
C PRO A 137 28.70 3.45 1.12
N THR A 138 28.32 3.67 -0.15
CA THR A 138 28.26 4.99 -0.79
C THR A 138 26.93 5.72 -0.59
N ILE A 139 25.99 5.12 0.13
CA ILE A 139 24.68 5.72 0.42
C ILE A 139 24.86 7.00 1.22
N SER A 140 24.35 8.10 0.68
CA SER A 140 24.26 9.38 1.39
C SER A 140 23.10 9.39 2.39
N THR A 141 23.13 10.32 3.33
CA THR A 141 22.06 10.48 4.33
C THR A 141 20.71 10.83 3.69
N LEU A 142 20.71 11.58 2.58
CA LEU A 142 19.50 11.84 1.80
C LEU A 142 18.91 10.54 1.23
N GLU A 143 19.77 9.69 0.67
CA GLU A 143 19.34 8.41 0.10
C GLU A 143 18.91 7.44 1.19
N LEU A 144 19.59 7.40 2.33
CA LEU A 144 19.15 6.61 3.49
C LEU A 144 17.75 7.02 3.93
N TRP A 145 17.48 8.33 3.99
CA TRP A 145 16.20 8.85 4.46
C TRP A 145 15.08 8.63 3.44
N GLY A 146 15.35 8.82 2.15
CA GLY A 146 14.32 8.82 1.10
C GLY A 146 14.24 7.56 0.21
N ALA A 147 15.13 6.57 0.37
CA ALA A 147 15.07 5.35 -0.43
C ALA A 147 13.88 4.46 -0.06
N GLU A 148 13.25 3.89 -1.07
CA GLU A 148 12.10 2.98 -0.99
C GLU A 148 12.58 1.52 -1.16
N TYR A 149 13.63 1.16 -0.41
CA TYR A 149 14.15 -0.21 -0.39
C TYR A 149 13.11 -1.15 0.27
N GLN A 150 12.98 -2.36 -0.29
CA GLN A 150 11.89 -3.28 0.01
C GLN A 150 12.17 -4.14 1.26
N GLU A 151 11.17 -4.94 1.65
CA GLU A 151 11.18 -5.90 2.76
C GLU A 151 11.64 -5.32 4.09
N ASN A 152 11.01 -4.22 4.48
CA ASN A 152 11.41 -3.44 5.63
C ASN A 152 10.22 -2.85 6.38
N ASP A 153 10.20 -3.05 7.69
CA ASP A 153 9.22 -2.47 8.61
C ASP A 153 9.93 -1.63 9.67
N ALA A 154 9.17 -0.73 10.31
CA ALA A 154 9.59 -0.05 11.52
C ALA A 154 8.62 -0.38 12.66
N MET A 155 9.14 -0.57 13.86
CA MET A 155 8.32 -0.86 15.03
C MET A 155 8.81 -0.16 16.30
N LEU A 156 7.93 -0.06 17.28
CA LEU A 156 8.21 0.40 18.63
C LEU A 156 8.22 -0.77 19.61
N CYS A 157 9.17 -0.77 20.53
CA CYS A 157 9.20 -1.71 21.66
C CYS A 157 9.73 -1.03 22.93
N ARG A 158 9.55 -1.69 24.08
CA ARG A 158 10.16 -1.21 25.33
C ARG A 158 11.66 -1.50 25.32
N PRO A 159 12.50 -0.70 26.00
CA PRO A 159 13.92 -0.99 26.15
C PRO A 159 14.22 -2.40 26.67
N GLY A 160 13.41 -2.89 27.61
CA GLY A 160 13.55 -4.24 28.18
C GLY A 160 13.27 -5.38 27.19
N ASP A 161 12.53 -5.11 26.10
CA ASP A 161 12.13 -6.10 25.11
C ASP A 161 13.16 -6.24 23.97
N VAL A 162 14.12 -5.31 23.86
CA VAL A 162 15.16 -5.32 22.82
C VAL A 162 15.96 -6.63 22.77
N PRO A 163 16.43 -7.21 23.89
CA PRO A 163 17.17 -8.48 23.86
C PRO A 163 16.33 -9.61 23.27
N LEU A 164 15.03 -9.67 23.60
CA LEU A 164 14.12 -10.69 23.10
C LEU A 164 13.93 -10.56 21.58
N ILE A 165 13.66 -9.35 21.10
CA ILE A 165 13.47 -9.11 19.66
C ILE A 165 14.74 -9.47 18.89
N LYS A 166 15.92 -9.07 19.39
CA LYS A 166 17.20 -9.44 18.75
C LYS A 166 17.42 -10.95 18.74
N GLN A 167 17.03 -11.66 19.79
CA GLN A 167 17.09 -13.12 19.85
C GLN A 167 16.16 -13.76 18.81
N ILE A 168 14.93 -13.27 18.67
CA ILE A 168 13.98 -13.72 17.65
C ILE A 168 14.53 -13.44 16.25
N GLY A 169 15.00 -12.22 15.99
CA GLY A 169 15.60 -11.83 14.71
C GLY A 169 16.80 -12.71 14.33
N HIS A 170 17.69 -13.00 15.28
CA HIS A 170 18.80 -13.91 15.06
C HIS A 170 18.33 -15.34 14.73
N ARG A 171 17.31 -15.86 15.43
CA ARG A 171 16.72 -17.17 15.16
C ARG A 171 16.16 -17.25 13.74
N GLU A 172 15.43 -16.22 13.32
CA GLU A 172 14.79 -16.15 12.00
C GLU A 172 15.73 -15.63 10.89
N ARG A 173 16.96 -15.26 11.24
CA ARG A 173 17.95 -14.65 10.33
C ARG A 173 17.46 -13.35 9.67
N CYS A 174 16.62 -12.61 10.38
CA CYS A 174 16.15 -11.28 10.00
C CYS A 174 16.95 -10.22 10.77
N PRO A 175 17.53 -9.21 10.09
CA PRO A 175 18.19 -8.11 10.78
C PRO A 175 17.20 -7.32 11.66
N VAL A 176 17.66 -6.92 12.84
CA VAL A 176 16.93 -6.11 13.83
C VAL A 176 17.85 -4.98 14.27
N ASN A 177 17.54 -3.76 13.84
CA ASN A 177 18.39 -2.60 14.09
C ASN A 177 17.65 -1.59 14.95
N ILE A 178 18.23 -1.26 16.10
CA ILE A 178 17.68 -0.23 16.99
C ILE A 178 18.20 1.10 16.46
N VAL A 179 17.37 1.83 15.71
CA VAL A 179 17.80 3.00 14.96
C VAL A 179 17.52 4.31 15.67
N GLY A 180 16.77 4.30 16.77
CA GLY A 180 16.41 5.52 17.45
C GLY A 180 15.66 5.30 18.76
N VAL A 181 15.29 6.41 19.39
CA VAL A 181 14.49 6.43 20.62
C VAL A 181 13.41 7.50 20.52
N VAL A 182 12.22 7.18 21.00
CA VAL A 182 11.10 8.11 21.09
C VAL A 182 11.40 9.17 22.15
N LEU A 183 11.17 10.42 21.80
CA LEU A 183 11.42 11.57 22.67
C LEU A 183 10.17 11.91 23.50
N ASP A 184 10.31 12.87 24.40
CA ASP A 184 9.18 13.33 25.20
C ASP A 184 8.17 14.07 24.32
N ASN A 185 6.89 13.76 24.50
CA ASN A 185 5.85 14.58 23.90
C ASN A 185 5.86 15.93 24.65
N GLY A 186 5.88 17.05 23.93
CA GLY A 186 5.82 18.39 24.53
C GLY A 186 4.63 18.68 25.45
N LYS A 187 3.76 17.69 25.73
CA LYS A 187 2.58 17.83 26.59
C LYS A 187 2.90 17.78 28.09
N ASN A 188 4.00 17.15 28.50
CA ASN A 188 4.36 17.02 29.93
C ASN A 188 5.52 17.95 30.37
N ALA A 189 6.03 18.80 29.47
CA ALA A 189 7.03 19.81 29.81
C ALA A 189 6.39 20.99 30.58
N HIS A 190 5.87 20.73 31.78
CA HIS A 190 5.63 21.76 32.79
C HIS A 190 6.97 22.18 33.44
N HIS A 191 7.94 22.61 32.64
CA HIS A 191 9.10 23.34 33.16
C HIS A 191 8.77 24.82 33.07
N VAL A 192 8.67 25.45 34.24
CA VAL A 192 8.14 26.80 34.48
C VAL A 192 8.93 27.92 33.78
N ASP A 193 10.06 27.64 33.13
CA ASP A 193 10.92 28.65 32.49
C ASP A 193 11.48 28.27 31.10
N THR A 194 10.96 27.23 30.44
CA THR A 194 11.42 26.83 29.09
C THR A 194 10.24 26.66 28.14
N MET A 195 10.31 27.24 26.94
CA MET A 195 9.28 27.07 25.90
C MET A 195 8.99 25.57 25.66
N PRO A 196 7.72 25.18 25.42
CA PRO A 196 7.37 23.79 25.15
C PRO A 196 8.14 23.28 23.93
N ILE A 197 8.85 22.17 24.10
CA ILE A 197 9.52 21.48 22.99
C ILE A 197 8.44 20.78 22.19
N MET A 198 8.19 21.25 20.97
CA MET A 198 7.23 20.61 20.08
C MET A 198 7.75 19.23 19.65
N PRO A 199 6.86 18.25 19.37
CA PRO A 199 7.26 16.95 18.86
C PRO A 199 8.09 17.06 17.58
N GLN A 200 9.32 16.55 17.59
CA GLN A 200 10.27 16.64 16.48
C GLN A 200 10.78 15.26 16.06
N VAL A 201 11.06 15.12 14.77
CA VAL A 201 11.87 14.01 14.25
C VAL A 201 13.23 14.56 13.87
N VAL A 202 14.26 14.03 14.53
CA VAL A 202 15.65 14.41 14.34
C VAL A 202 16.40 13.24 13.70
N LEU A 203 17.10 13.48 12.59
CA LEU A 203 18.06 12.54 12.01
C LEU A 203 19.47 12.99 12.38
N SER A 204 20.14 12.23 13.24
CA SER A 204 21.50 12.52 13.71
C SER A 204 22.55 11.76 12.90
N GLU A 205 23.64 12.46 12.58
CA GLU A 205 24.87 11.91 11.97
C GLU A 205 26.04 11.86 12.97
N GLU A 206 25.78 12.16 14.24
CA GLU A 206 26.81 12.26 15.27
C GLU A 206 27.49 10.91 15.54
N GLU A 207 28.76 10.93 15.93
CA GLU A 207 29.53 9.69 16.16
C GLU A 207 29.22 9.03 17.51
N ASP A 208 28.82 9.82 18.52
CA ASP A 208 28.68 9.35 19.90
C ASP A 208 27.34 8.65 20.18
N ASP A 209 26.37 8.72 19.24
CA ASP A 209 25.05 8.09 19.30
C ASP A 209 24.36 8.22 20.67
N ASN A 210 24.67 9.28 21.42
CA ASN A 210 24.31 9.41 22.82
C ASN A 210 22.84 9.80 22.95
N GLU A 211 21.97 8.82 23.17
CA GLU A 211 20.52 9.02 23.30
C GLU A 211 20.12 9.88 24.50
N LEU A 212 20.91 9.89 25.58
CA LEU A 212 20.57 10.61 26.81
C LEU A 212 20.44 12.12 26.57
N LYS A 213 21.30 12.69 25.72
CA LYS A 213 21.28 14.13 25.41
C LYS A 213 20.04 14.57 24.63
N TYR A 214 19.38 13.64 23.94
CA TYR A 214 18.11 13.90 23.27
C TYR A 214 16.94 13.70 24.23
N LEU A 215 17.00 12.66 25.08
CA LEU A 215 15.97 12.38 26.08
C LEU A 215 15.86 13.46 27.17
N ASP A 216 16.96 14.13 27.50
CA ASP A 216 17.02 15.25 28.46
C ASP A 216 16.91 16.64 27.80
N GLY A 217 16.81 16.70 26.47
CA GLY A 217 16.67 17.95 25.70
C GLY A 217 17.93 18.81 25.62
N SER A 218 19.09 18.33 26.07
CA SER A 218 20.33 19.11 26.02
C SER A 218 20.91 19.27 24.60
N TYR A 219 20.50 18.45 23.63
CA TYR A 219 20.94 18.54 22.22
C TYR A 219 20.63 19.91 21.57
N VAL A 220 19.48 20.52 21.88
CA VAL A 220 19.06 21.83 21.35
C VAL A 220 20.05 22.93 21.75
N LYS A 221 20.73 22.77 22.89
CA LYS A 221 21.70 23.76 23.40
C LYS A 221 23.07 23.68 22.71
N GLN A 222 23.35 22.62 21.96
CA GLN A 222 24.68 22.36 21.39
C GLN A 222 24.92 23.04 20.03
N GLY A 223 23.92 23.67 19.41
CA GLY A 223 24.09 24.37 18.13
C GLY A 223 24.46 23.47 16.94
N VAL A 224 24.29 22.15 17.10
CA VAL A 224 24.51 21.14 16.06
C VAL A 224 23.35 21.23 15.07
N ARG A 225 23.67 21.23 13.76
CA ARG A 225 22.66 21.13 12.71
C ARG A 225 22.48 19.68 12.31
N HIS A 226 21.23 19.23 12.31
CA HIS A 226 20.87 17.90 11.85
C HIS A 226 20.36 17.96 10.40
N PRO A 227 20.65 16.94 9.57
CA PRO A 227 20.08 16.84 8.22
C PRO A 227 18.54 16.87 8.19
N VAL A 228 17.92 16.30 9.22
CA VAL A 228 16.47 16.39 9.46
C VAL A 228 16.28 16.86 10.90
N ASP A 229 15.55 17.95 11.06
CA ASP A 229 15.06 18.47 12.33
C ASP A 229 13.70 19.10 12.02
N LEU A 230 12.66 18.27 12.08
CA LEU A 230 11.32 18.62 11.59
C LEU A 230 10.30 18.49 12.71
N GLU A 231 9.56 19.56 12.95
CA GLU A 231 8.38 19.56 13.81
C GLU A 231 7.26 18.75 13.15
N LEU A 232 6.76 17.73 13.84
CA LEU A 232 5.78 16.79 13.29
C LEU A 232 4.48 17.49 12.87
N GLU A 233 4.01 18.47 13.64
CA GLU A 233 2.78 19.20 13.29
C GLU A 233 2.91 19.97 11.97
N LEU A 234 4.10 20.45 11.61
CA LEU A 234 4.30 21.16 10.33
C LEU A 234 4.37 20.23 9.12
N VAL A 235 4.73 18.96 9.33
CA VAL A 235 4.97 17.99 8.24
C VAL A 235 3.83 16.99 8.08
N LEU A 236 3.19 16.59 9.19
CA LEU A 236 2.07 15.66 9.25
C LEU A 236 0.74 16.38 9.56
N GLY A 237 0.79 17.54 10.22
CA GLY A 237 -0.39 18.26 10.68
C GLY A 237 -1.07 19.11 9.61
N SER A 238 -2.40 18.99 9.58
CA SER A 238 -3.42 19.92 9.06
C SER A 238 -3.05 20.78 7.84
N MET A 239 -2.53 20.17 6.76
CA MET A 239 -2.55 20.82 5.45
C MET A 239 -4.00 21.21 5.13
N PRO A 240 -4.29 22.46 4.70
CA PRO A 240 -5.64 22.87 4.37
C PRO A 240 -6.27 21.93 3.34
N GLN A 241 -7.53 21.56 3.58
CA GLN A 241 -8.27 20.72 2.64
C GLN A 241 -8.32 21.41 1.27
N LYS A 242 -7.93 20.67 0.23
CA LYS A 242 -7.94 21.18 -1.15
C LYS A 242 -9.36 21.19 -1.70
N VAL A 243 -9.79 22.35 -2.20
CA VAL A 243 -11.05 22.49 -2.94
C VAL A 243 -10.79 22.25 -4.43
N PHE A 244 -11.58 21.36 -5.04
CA PHE A 244 -11.52 21.08 -6.47
C PHE A 244 -12.72 21.71 -7.18
N HIS A 245 -12.45 22.53 -8.20
CA HIS A 245 -13.46 23.08 -9.11
C HIS A 245 -13.49 22.22 -10.37
N LEU A 246 -14.55 21.43 -10.54
CA LEU A 246 -14.63 20.39 -11.56
C LEU A 246 -15.76 20.67 -12.56
N ASP A 247 -15.47 20.52 -13.84
CA ASP A 247 -16.45 20.66 -14.92
C ASP A 247 -16.88 19.29 -15.44
N ARG A 248 -18.19 19.09 -15.60
CA ARG A 248 -18.74 17.91 -16.29
C ARG A 248 -18.61 18.08 -17.79
N LYS A 249 -18.27 16.99 -18.49
CA LYS A 249 -18.26 16.94 -19.96
C LYS A 249 -19.24 15.87 -20.46
N PRO A 250 -20.05 16.17 -21.49
CA PRO A 250 -20.94 15.17 -22.06
C PRO A 250 -20.12 14.06 -22.72
N VAL A 251 -20.47 12.81 -22.44
CA VAL A 251 -19.90 11.65 -23.12
C VAL A 251 -20.60 11.50 -24.47
N ILE A 252 -19.82 11.49 -25.55
CA ILE A 252 -20.35 11.24 -26.89
C ILE A 252 -20.39 9.73 -27.10
N VAL A 253 -21.58 9.17 -27.16
CA VAL A 253 -21.82 7.75 -27.44
C VAL A 253 -22.43 7.58 -28.82
N THR A 254 -21.98 6.57 -29.55
CA THR A 254 -22.55 6.18 -30.84
C THR A 254 -23.33 4.89 -30.67
N SER A 255 -24.48 4.78 -31.34
CA SER A 255 -25.24 3.52 -31.36
C SER A 255 -24.39 2.39 -31.94
N LEU A 256 -24.45 1.22 -31.29
CA LEU A 256 -23.73 0.04 -31.75
C LEU A 256 -24.38 -0.51 -33.03
N THR A 257 -23.62 -0.52 -34.12
CA THR A 257 -24.03 -1.19 -35.36
C THR A 257 -23.19 -2.44 -35.55
N LEU A 258 -23.83 -3.60 -35.46
CA LEU A 258 -23.17 -4.87 -35.74
C LEU A 258 -23.08 -5.12 -37.25
N PRO A 259 -22.02 -5.80 -37.75
CA PRO A 259 -21.96 -6.21 -39.14
C PRO A 259 -23.14 -7.11 -39.51
N ALA A 260 -23.82 -6.82 -40.63
CA ALA A 260 -24.99 -7.59 -41.05
C ALA A 260 -24.70 -9.09 -41.29
N SER A 261 -23.44 -9.43 -41.58
CA SER A 261 -22.99 -10.81 -41.78
C SER A 261 -22.53 -11.52 -40.50
N LEU A 262 -22.57 -10.86 -39.34
CA LEU A 262 -22.10 -11.44 -38.08
C LEU A 262 -23.10 -12.47 -37.55
N SER A 263 -22.73 -13.73 -37.60
CA SER A 263 -23.48 -14.81 -36.94
C SER A 263 -23.14 -14.92 -35.45
N VAL A 264 -24.02 -15.56 -34.67
CA VAL A 264 -23.80 -15.82 -33.24
C VAL A 264 -22.54 -16.66 -32.99
N LEU A 265 -22.27 -17.67 -33.81
CA LEU A 265 -21.07 -18.50 -33.67
C LEU A 265 -19.78 -17.71 -33.91
N GLN A 266 -19.79 -16.80 -34.88
CA GLN A 266 -18.67 -15.90 -35.09
C GLN A 266 -18.49 -14.92 -33.93
N ALA A 267 -19.59 -14.35 -33.41
CA ALA A 267 -19.53 -13.50 -32.23
C ALA A 267 -18.98 -14.25 -31.00
N LEU A 268 -19.41 -15.49 -30.78
CA LEU A 268 -18.91 -16.34 -29.70
C LEU A 268 -17.41 -16.63 -29.84
N ASP A 269 -16.95 -17.02 -31.04
CA ASP A 269 -15.51 -17.25 -31.30
C ASP A 269 -14.68 -15.97 -31.04
N LEU A 270 -15.20 -14.80 -31.43
CA LEU A 270 -14.54 -13.52 -31.14
C LEU A 270 -14.49 -13.20 -29.64
N VAL A 271 -15.62 -13.37 -28.93
CA VAL A 271 -15.72 -13.11 -27.50
C VAL A 271 -14.80 -14.02 -26.69
N LEU A 272 -14.77 -15.32 -26.98
CA LEU A 272 -13.92 -16.29 -26.27
C LEU A 272 -12.42 -16.07 -26.51
N ARG A 273 -12.03 -15.30 -27.54
CA ARG A 273 -10.64 -14.91 -27.81
C ARG A 273 -10.21 -13.64 -27.10
N LEU A 274 -11.13 -12.85 -26.54
CA LEU A 274 -10.79 -11.66 -25.78
C LEU A 274 -10.05 -12.08 -24.51
N PRO A 275 -8.85 -11.53 -24.20
CA PRO A 275 -8.13 -11.88 -22.98
C PRO A 275 -8.91 -11.66 -21.68
N SER A 276 -9.84 -10.69 -21.65
CA SER A 276 -10.75 -10.48 -20.51
C SER A 276 -11.70 -11.65 -20.29
N VAL A 277 -12.09 -12.39 -21.34
CA VAL A 277 -13.04 -13.51 -21.27
C VAL A 277 -12.36 -14.88 -21.32
N SER A 278 -11.29 -15.00 -22.10
CA SER A 278 -10.60 -16.27 -22.33
C SER A 278 -10.01 -16.88 -21.05
N SER A 279 -9.67 -18.16 -21.11
CA SER A 279 -9.09 -18.91 -19.98
C SER A 279 -7.87 -18.21 -19.36
N LYS A 280 -7.89 -18.04 -18.04
CA LYS A 280 -6.79 -17.45 -17.25
C LYS A 280 -5.75 -18.47 -16.79
N ARG A 281 -5.72 -19.67 -17.39
CA ARG A 281 -4.82 -20.77 -17.00
C ARG A 281 -3.35 -20.37 -16.98
N TYR A 282 -2.96 -19.44 -17.87
CA TYR A 282 -1.59 -18.93 -17.93
C TYR A 282 -1.19 -18.05 -16.72
N LEU A 283 -2.17 -17.52 -15.96
CA LEU A 283 -1.95 -16.83 -14.69
C LEU A 283 -1.97 -17.83 -13.54
N THR A 284 -3.00 -18.67 -13.48
CA THR A 284 -3.20 -19.58 -12.35
C THR A 284 -2.07 -20.60 -12.23
N ASN A 285 -1.51 -21.10 -13.33
CA ASN A 285 -0.47 -22.14 -13.30
C ASN A 285 0.92 -21.65 -12.85
N LYS A 286 1.12 -20.34 -12.65
CA LYS A 286 2.44 -19.77 -12.30
C LYS A 286 2.62 -19.52 -10.80
N VAL A 287 1.55 -19.63 -10.03
CA VAL A 287 1.50 -19.26 -8.62
C VAL A 287 1.17 -20.47 -7.76
N ASP A 288 1.65 -20.47 -6.52
CA ASP A 288 1.21 -21.39 -5.48
C ASP A 288 -0.26 -21.12 -5.15
N ARG A 289 -1.02 -22.17 -4.83
CA ARG A 289 -2.46 -22.11 -4.52
C ARG A 289 -2.85 -23.13 -3.43
N CYS A 290 -1.89 -23.57 -2.63
CA CYS A 290 -2.12 -24.59 -1.60
C CYS A 290 -1.24 -24.43 -0.34
N VAL A 291 -0.21 -23.58 -0.38
CA VAL A 291 0.56 -23.20 0.81
C VAL A 291 -0.38 -22.74 1.93
N THR A 292 -0.04 -23.06 3.19
CA THR A 292 -0.87 -23.06 4.42
C THR A 292 -1.76 -24.30 4.65
N GLY A 293 -2.21 -24.96 3.58
CA GLY A 293 -3.19 -26.05 3.69
C GLY A 293 -4.61 -25.59 4.09
N LEU A 294 -4.88 -24.28 4.05
CA LEU A 294 -6.18 -23.67 4.40
C LEU A 294 -7.00 -23.23 3.18
N VAL A 295 -6.47 -23.38 1.96
CA VAL A 295 -7.18 -23.00 0.73
C VAL A 295 -8.30 -24.00 0.45
N ALA A 296 -9.55 -23.58 0.67
CA ALA A 296 -10.74 -24.40 0.48
C ALA A 296 -11.30 -24.29 -0.95
N GLN A 297 -11.31 -23.08 -1.52
CA GLN A 297 -11.70 -22.81 -2.89
C GLN A 297 -10.63 -21.93 -3.57
N GLN A 298 -10.03 -22.47 -4.62
CA GLN A 298 -9.09 -21.76 -5.50
C GLN A 298 -9.74 -21.44 -6.85
N GLN A 299 -9.04 -20.72 -7.73
CA GLN A 299 -9.54 -20.32 -9.05
C GLN A 299 -9.95 -21.51 -9.94
N CYS A 300 -9.26 -22.65 -9.81
CA CYS A 300 -9.48 -23.85 -10.61
C CYS A 300 -10.53 -24.78 -10.00
N VAL A 301 -11.54 -25.17 -10.79
CA VAL A 301 -12.65 -26.03 -10.38
C VAL A 301 -12.71 -27.36 -11.15
N GLY A 302 -13.27 -28.37 -10.48
CA GLY A 302 -13.59 -29.67 -11.05
C GLY A 302 -12.37 -30.53 -11.45
N PRO A 303 -12.62 -31.74 -11.98
CA PRO A 303 -11.56 -32.71 -12.30
C PRO A 303 -10.54 -32.23 -13.35
N LEU A 304 -10.92 -31.24 -14.17
CA LEU A 304 -10.08 -30.68 -15.23
C LEU A 304 -9.28 -29.44 -14.78
N HIS A 305 -9.44 -29.03 -13.51
CA HIS A 305 -8.82 -27.84 -12.95
C HIS A 305 -9.00 -26.62 -13.87
N THR A 306 -10.25 -26.33 -14.24
CA THR A 306 -10.56 -25.22 -15.16
C THR A 306 -10.69 -23.94 -14.35
N PRO A 307 -10.01 -22.83 -14.70
CA PRO A 307 -10.02 -21.59 -13.92
C PRO A 307 -11.35 -20.83 -14.10
N LEU A 308 -12.38 -21.23 -13.35
CA LEU A 308 -13.76 -20.73 -13.45
C LEU A 308 -14.41 -20.42 -12.10
N ALA A 309 -13.68 -20.49 -10.98
CA ALA A 309 -14.25 -20.09 -9.70
C ALA A 309 -14.46 -18.57 -9.66
N ASP A 310 -15.65 -18.15 -9.26
CA ASP A 310 -15.99 -16.73 -9.06
C ASP A 310 -15.50 -16.20 -7.71
N VAL A 311 -15.28 -17.10 -6.73
CA VAL A 311 -14.90 -16.78 -5.35
C VAL A 311 -13.66 -17.57 -4.93
N ALA A 312 -12.82 -16.97 -4.08
CA ALA A 312 -11.78 -17.66 -3.33
C ALA A 312 -12.23 -17.83 -1.88
N VAL A 313 -11.95 -19.01 -1.29
CA VAL A 313 -12.32 -19.31 0.11
C VAL A 313 -11.12 -19.91 0.84
N THR A 314 -10.79 -19.32 1.98
CA THR A 314 -9.71 -19.76 2.87
C THR A 314 -10.27 -20.06 4.25
N ALA A 315 -9.97 -21.23 4.79
CA ALA A 315 -10.37 -21.62 6.14
C ALA A 315 -9.61 -20.82 7.20
N LEU A 316 -10.25 -20.54 8.33
CA LEU A 316 -9.61 -19.84 9.47
C LEU A 316 -8.64 -20.74 10.24
N SER A 317 -8.89 -22.06 10.25
CA SER A 317 -8.03 -23.04 10.91
C SER A 317 -8.19 -24.42 10.28
N HIS A 318 -7.27 -25.33 10.58
CA HIS A 318 -7.35 -26.73 10.13
C HIS A 318 -8.45 -27.55 10.82
N LEU A 319 -9.15 -26.96 11.81
CA LEU A 319 -10.13 -27.65 12.66
C LEU A 319 -11.54 -27.05 12.57
N SER A 320 -11.71 -25.88 11.95
CA SER A 320 -13.00 -25.21 11.78
C SER A 320 -13.48 -25.29 10.33
N LEU A 321 -14.80 -25.18 10.15
CA LEU A 321 -15.43 -25.00 8.84
C LEU A 321 -15.68 -23.51 8.51
N GLU A 322 -15.28 -22.61 9.40
CA GLU A 322 -15.34 -21.17 9.20
C GLU A 322 -14.16 -20.70 8.34
N GLY A 323 -14.40 -19.65 7.55
CA GLY A 323 -13.43 -19.14 6.59
C GLY A 323 -13.71 -17.71 6.19
N VAL A 324 -12.83 -17.17 5.36
CA VAL A 324 -13.02 -15.90 4.67
C VAL A 324 -13.24 -16.18 3.19
N ALA A 325 -14.19 -15.47 2.59
CA ALA A 325 -14.45 -15.48 1.16
C ALA A 325 -14.07 -14.14 0.54
N THR A 326 -13.39 -14.17 -0.61
CA THR A 326 -13.00 -12.96 -1.34
C THR A 326 -13.43 -13.07 -2.80
N ALA A 327 -13.86 -11.94 -3.36
CA ALA A 327 -14.18 -11.81 -4.77
C ALA A 327 -13.90 -10.38 -5.24
N ILE A 328 -13.75 -10.23 -6.56
CA ILE A 328 -13.40 -8.97 -7.21
C ILE A 328 -14.52 -8.61 -8.20
N GLY A 329 -14.80 -7.32 -8.33
CA GLY A 329 -15.59 -6.74 -9.42
C GLY A 329 -14.85 -5.59 -10.05
N GLU A 330 -14.93 -5.43 -11.38
CA GLU A 330 -14.32 -4.31 -12.10
C GLU A 330 -15.06 -3.99 -13.40
N GLN A 331 -15.43 -2.72 -13.60
CA GLN A 331 -16.25 -2.31 -14.75
C GLN A 331 -15.70 -1.08 -15.52
N PRO A 332 -14.42 -1.08 -15.94
CA PRO A 332 -13.78 0.05 -16.62
C PRO A 332 -14.49 0.43 -17.92
N ILE A 333 -14.81 -0.57 -18.77
CA ILE A 333 -15.44 -0.33 -20.07
C ILE A 333 -16.82 0.31 -19.90
N LYS A 334 -17.59 -0.10 -18.89
CA LYS A 334 -18.89 0.51 -18.59
C LYS A 334 -18.71 1.93 -18.04
N GLY A 335 -17.69 2.14 -17.20
CA GLY A 335 -17.31 3.46 -16.67
C GLY A 335 -16.91 4.48 -17.75
N LEU A 336 -16.37 4.03 -18.89
CA LEU A 336 -16.10 4.90 -20.05
C LEU A 336 -17.36 5.47 -20.70
N ILE A 337 -18.49 4.78 -20.56
CA ILE A 337 -19.79 5.18 -21.12
C ILE A 337 -20.58 5.98 -20.09
N ASP A 338 -20.69 5.43 -18.88
CA ASP A 338 -21.41 6.01 -17.75
C ASP A 338 -20.63 5.67 -16.46
N PRO A 339 -19.94 6.66 -15.85
CA PRO A 339 -19.16 6.47 -14.63
C PRO A 339 -19.99 5.92 -13.46
N ALA A 340 -21.23 6.40 -13.30
CA ALA A 340 -22.12 5.99 -12.23
C ALA A 340 -22.61 4.55 -12.43
N ALA A 341 -22.96 4.17 -13.67
CA ALA A 341 -23.32 2.79 -13.97
C ALA A 341 -22.12 1.85 -13.83
N GLY A 342 -20.92 2.26 -14.26
CA GLY A 342 -19.68 1.52 -14.04
C GLY A 342 -19.46 1.23 -12.56
N ALA A 343 -19.54 2.25 -11.71
CA ALA A 343 -19.38 2.12 -10.26
C ALA A 343 -20.39 1.15 -9.63
N ARG A 344 -21.68 1.27 -9.96
CA ARG A 344 -22.71 0.35 -9.45
C ARG A 344 -22.48 -1.09 -9.90
N MET A 345 -22.11 -1.28 -11.16
CA MET A 345 -21.86 -2.62 -11.72
C MET A 345 -20.59 -3.26 -11.13
N THR A 346 -19.58 -2.47 -10.74
CA THR A 346 -18.40 -2.95 -10.00
C THR A 346 -18.82 -3.58 -8.67
N VAL A 347 -19.68 -2.91 -7.90
CA VAL A 347 -20.21 -3.45 -6.63
C VAL A 347 -21.10 -4.66 -6.87
N ALA A 348 -21.97 -4.61 -7.90
CA ALA A 348 -22.83 -5.72 -8.23
C ALA A 348 -22.02 -6.98 -8.61
N GLU A 349 -20.95 -6.82 -9.40
CA GLU A 349 -20.09 -7.93 -9.81
C GLU A 349 -19.37 -8.57 -8.61
N SER A 350 -18.75 -7.76 -7.73
CA SER A 350 -18.04 -8.30 -6.55
C SER A 350 -18.98 -9.10 -5.66
N LEU A 351 -20.18 -8.57 -5.38
CA LEU A 351 -21.19 -9.27 -4.57
C LEU A 351 -21.77 -10.48 -5.29
N SER A 352 -22.00 -10.40 -6.61
CA SER A 352 -22.52 -11.53 -7.38
C SER A 352 -21.52 -12.69 -7.46
N ASN A 353 -20.22 -12.39 -7.44
CA ASN A 353 -19.19 -13.42 -7.37
C ASN A 353 -19.13 -14.07 -5.97
N LEU A 354 -19.39 -13.32 -4.90
CA LEU A 354 -19.43 -13.85 -3.53
C LEU A 354 -20.58 -14.84 -3.27
N VAL A 355 -21.66 -14.84 -4.06
CA VAL A 355 -22.87 -15.66 -3.79
C VAL A 355 -22.60 -17.16 -3.76
N PHE A 356 -21.48 -17.60 -4.31
CA PHE A 356 -21.05 -18.99 -4.31
C PHE A 356 -20.40 -19.43 -2.98
N ALA A 357 -20.24 -18.53 -2.02
CA ALA A 357 -19.83 -18.81 -0.65
C ALA A 357 -20.98 -18.49 0.32
N THR A 358 -21.11 -19.32 1.38
CA THR A 358 -22.03 -19.00 2.48
C THR A 358 -21.41 -17.91 3.35
N ILE A 359 -22.10 -16.80 3.50
CA ILE A 359 -21.73 -15.69 4.39
C ILE A 359 -22.75 -15.56 5.52
N SER A 360 -22.34 -15.00 6.65
CA SER A 360 -23.19 -14.80 7.83
C SER A 360 -24.31 -13.79 7.58
N ASP A 361 -23.96 -12.64 7.01
CA ASP A 361 -24.87 -11.56 6.65
C ASP A 361 -24.17 -10.68 5.60
N LEU A 362 -24.93 -10.00 4.74
CA LEU A 362 -24.37 -9.12 3.73
C LEU A 362 -23.60 -7.95 4.36
N LYS A 363 -24.03 -7.48 5.53
CA LYS A 363 -23.36 -6.39 6.28
C LYS A 363 -21.94 -6.73 6.77
N ASP A 364 -21.60 -8.02 6.80
CA ASP A 364 -20.28 -8.50 7.21
C ASP A 364 -19.28 -8.43 6.04
N VAL A 365 -19.74 -8.16 4.82
CA VAL A 365 -18.88 -7.91 3.66
C VAL A 365 -18.19 -6.56 3.81
N LYS A 366 -16.86 -6.59 3.78
CA LYS A 366 -15.98 -5.42 3.75
C LYS A 366 -15.36 -5.29 2.37
N CYS A 367 -15.26 -4.06 1.87
CA CYS A 367 -14.80 -3.78 0.52
C CYS A 367 -13.53 -2.93 0.54
N SER A 368 -12.54 -3.32 -0.27
CA SER A 368 -11.42 -2.45 -0.63
C SER A 368 -11.79 -1.65 -1.89
N GLY A 369 -11.79 -0.31 -1.78
CA GLY A 369 -12.15 0.60 -2.87
C GLY A 369 -10.92 1.14 -3.59
N ASN A 370 -10.66 0.67 -4.81
CA ASN A 370 -9.46 1.04 -5.57
C ASN A 370 -9.78 1.88 -6.82
N TRP A 371 -9.27 3.12 -6.85
CA TRP A 371 -9.63 4.14 -7.83
C TRP A 371 -8.47 4.47 -8.78
N MET A 372 -8.40 3.78 -9.91
CA MET A 372 -7.43 4.06 -10.97
C MET A 372 -8.08 4.99 -11.99
N TRP A 373 -7.81 6.30 -11.90
CA TRP A 373 -8.48 7.31 -12.70
C TRP A 373 -7.50 8.33 -13.29
N ALA A 374 -7.84 8.96 -14.41
CA ALA A 374 -7.05 10.07 -14.98
C ALA A 374 -7.66 11.42 -14.57
N ALA A 375 -7.80 11.66 -13.25
CA ALA A 375 -8.67 12.72 -12.71
C ALA A 375 -8.29 14.15 -13.15
N LYS A 376 -7.03 14.35 -13.54
CA LYS A 376 -6.52 15.64 -14.04
C LYS A 376 -6.94 15.95 -15.49
N LEU A 377 -7.42 14.95 -16.25
CA LEU A 377 -7.91 15.19 -17.60
C LEU A 377 -9.27 15.89 -17.59
N PRO A 378 -9.58 16.70 -18.62
CA PRO A 378 -10.82 17.47 -18.65
C PRO A 378 -12.07 16.58 -18.56
N GLY A 379 -12.93 16.83 -17.56
CA GLY A 379 -14.16 16.06 -17.32
C GLY A 379 -14.00 14.84 -16.41
N GLU A 380 -12.79 14.27 -16.31
CA GLU A 380 -12.55 13.02 -15.59
C GLU A 380 -12.66 13.17 -14.07
N GLY A 381 -12.24 14.30 -13.51
CA GLY A 381 -12.42 14.57 -12.08
C GLY A 381 -13.89 14.60 -11.65
N ALA A 382 -14.76 15.22 -12.46
CA ALA A 382 -16.21 15.23 -12.20
C ALA A 382 -16.82 13.82 -12.38
N ALA A 383 -16.35 13.06 -13.37
CA ALA A 383 -16.76 11.68 -13.60
C ALA A 383 -16.39 10.76 -12.43
N LEU A 384 -15.19 10.91 -11.85
CA LEU A 384 -14.77 10.20 -10.65
C LEU A 384 -15.68 10.53 -9.46
N TYR A 385 -16.03 11.80 -9.27
CA TYR A 385 -16.97 12.22 -8.23
C TYR A 385 -18.35 11.56 -8.42
N ASP A 386 -18.90 11.61 -9.63
CA ASP A 386 -20.21 11.02 -9.94
C ASP A 386 -20.20 9.48 -9.75
N ALA A 387 -19.10 8.81 -10.08
CA ALA A 387 -18.88 7.39 -9.82
C ALA A 387 -18.84 7.07 -8.31
N CYS A 388 -18.12 7.88 -7.52
CA CYS A 388 -18.04 7.75 -6.07
C CYS A 388 -19.40 7.93 -5.40
N VAL A 389 -20.17 8.96 -5.78
CA VAL A 389 -21.54 9.17 -5.28
C VAL A 389 -22.41 7.94 -5.57
N ALA A 390 -22.41 7.45 -6.82
CA ALA A 390 -23.21 6.30 -7.20
C ALA A 390 -22.80 4.99 -6.47
N MET A 391 -21.51 4.82 -6.19
CA MET A 391 -21.00 3.71 -5.39
C MET A 391 -21.49 3.80 -3.95
N CYS A 392 -21.36 4.97 -3.31
CA CYS A 392 -21.85 5.21 -1.95
C CYS A 392 -23.36 4.96 -1.84
N ASP A 393 -24.15 5.41 -2.82
CA ASP A 393 -25.61 5.22 -2.83
C ASP A 393 -26.00 3.73 -2.88
N VAL A 394 -25.39 2.95 -3.78
CA VAL A 394 -25.72 1.51 -3.90
C VAL A 394 -25.20 0.71 -2.71
N MET A 395 -24.01 1.02 -2.21
CA MET A 395 -23.44 0.37 -1.04
C MET A 395 -24.27 0.63 0.21
N SER A 396 -24.74 1.87 0.40
CA SER A 396 -25.63 2.24 1.51
C SER A 396 -26.95 1.47 1.46
N GLN A 397 -27.54 1.29 0.27
CA GLN A 397 -28.77 0.49 0.09
C GLN A 397 -28.56 -1.00 0.39
N LEU A 398 -27.37 -1.52 0.10
CA LEU A 398 -27.00 -2.92 0.31
C LEU A 398 -26.46 -3.20 1.72
N GLY A 399 -26.17 -2.16 2.52
CA GLY A 399 -25.60 -2.31 3.86
C GLY A 399 -24.12 -2.72 3.88
N VAL A 400 -23.40 -2.53 2.76
CA VAL A 400 -21.95 -2.77 2.65
C VAL A 400 -21.21 -1.44 2.61
N ALA A 401 -19.91 -1.44 2.90
CA ALA A 401 -19.10 -0.22 2.85
C ALA A 401 -17.67 -0.52 2.43
N VAL A 402 -17.03 0.51 1.87
CA VAL A 402 -15.58 0.55 1.73
C VAL A 402 -14.96 0.93 3.07
N ASP A 403 -14.06 0.11 3.59
CA ASP A 403 -13.33 0.35 4.86
C ASP A 403 -11.81 0.35 4.70
N GLY A 404 -11.31 0.14 3.48
CA GLY A 404 -9.93 0.33 3.06
C GLY A 404 -9.87 0.59 1.56
N GLY A 405 -8.72 1.04 1.06
CA GLY A 405 -8.55 1.26 -0.38
C GLY A 405 -7.46 2.26 -0.73
N LYS A 406 -7.31 2.51 -2.03
CA LYS A 406 -6.27 3.38 -2.59
C LYS A 406 -6.73 4.07 -3.86
N ASP A 407 -6.11 5.19 -4.19
CA ASP A 407 -6.31 5.87 -5.47
C ASP A 407 -5.00 6.03 -6.26
N SER A 408 -5.14 6.05 -7.58
CA SER A 408 -4.09 6.43 -8.53
C SER A 408 -4.71 7.35 -9.58
N LEU A 409 -4.46 8.66 -9.45
CA LEU A 409 -5.20 9.70 -10.18
C LEU A 409 -4.49 10.21 -11.46
N SER A 410 -3.38 9.58 -11.84
CA SER A 410 -2.55 9.93 -13.01
C SER A 410 -2.58 8.83 -14.09
N MET A 411 -3.74 8.21 -14.33
CA MET A 411 -3.89 7.09 -15.28
C MET A 411 -3.96 7.52 -16.76
N ALA A 412 -2.99 8.35 -17.18
CA ALA A 412 -2.81 8.77 -18.56
C ALA A 412 -1.32 8.82 -18.94
N ALA A 413 -1.02 8.52 -20.20
CA ALA A 413 0.33 8.57 -20.75
C ALA A 413 0.35 9.39 -22.05
N ARG A 414 1.45 10.11 -22.32
CA ARG A 414 1.67 10.86 -23.55
C ARG A 414 2.48 9.99 -24.52
N VAL A 415 1.96 9.85 -25.72
CA VAL A 415 2.60 9.12 -26.82
C VAL A 415 2.71 10.06 -28.01
N GLY A 416 3.90 10.62 -28.22
CA GLY A 416 4.10 11.67 -29.22
C GLY A 416 3.28 12.92 -28.86
N LYS A 417 2.29 13.25 -29.68
CA LYS A 417 1.38 14.39 -29.42
C LYS A 417 0.06 13.98 -28.75
N ASP A 418 -0.20 12.68 -28.65
CA ASP A 418 -1.48 12.16 -28.18
C ASP A 418 -1.41 11.85 -26.68
N THR A 419 -2.46 12.20 -25.95
CA THR A 419 -2.65 11.74 -24.56
C THR A 419 -3.57 10.53 -24.57
N ILE A 420 -3.07 9.40 -24.07
CA ILE A 420 -3.79 8.14 -24.02
C ILE A 420 -4.22 7.88 -22.58
N LYS A 421 -5.53 7.91 -22.35
CA LYS A 421 -6.15 7.51 -21.08
C LYS A 421 -6.11 5.98 -20.93
N ALA A 422 -5.78 5.49 -19.75
CA ALA A 422 -6.02 4.08 -19.42
C ALA A 422 -7.55 3.86 -19.27
N PRO A 423 -8.08 2.74 -19.78
CA PRO A 423 -9.51 2.43 -19.68
C PRO A 423 -9.96 2.16 -18.25
#